data_AF-A0A7V9LSA8-F1
#
_entry.id   AF-A0A7V9LSA8-F1
#
_cell.length_a   1.000
_cell.length_b   1.000
_cell.length_c   1.000
_cell.angle_alpha   90.00
_cell.angle_beta   90.00
_cell.angle_gamma   90.00
#
_symmetry.space_group_name_H-M   'P 1'
#
loop_
_entity.id
_entity.type
_entity.pdbx_description
1 polymer ?
#
loop_
_entity_poly.entity_id
_entity_poly.type
_entity_poly.pdbx_seq_one_letter_code
_entity_poly.pdbx_strand_id
1 'polypeptide(L)'
;MSAELADPNRVAVFLEPGSNVAIWWGTDPEAPPRAREVRLLLEDVTVLGPGGTTMTSRTVTDADGEQTVDSLPMTLLTLSVDQAESGKIILGSKTGELWFALRSDEADLAPSEAIGLDELFD
;
A
#
# COMPACT_ATOMS: atom_id res chain seq x y z
N MET A 1 -24.80 6.02 5.17
CA MET A 1 -23.56 6.30 4.41
C MET A 1 -22.68 5.08 4.59
N SER A 2 -22.46 4.31 3.54
CA SER A 2 -21.60 3.12 3.57
C SER A 2 -20.34 3.45 2.76
N ALA A 3 -19.18 3.42 3.40
CA ALA A 3 -17.90 3.39 2.73
C ALA A 3 -17.48 1.93 2.66
N GLU A 4 -17.47 1.37 1.46
CA GLU A 4 -16.78 0.11 1.19
C GLU A 4 -15.31 0.48 1.00
N LEU A 5 -14.48 0.27 2.03
CA LEU A 5 -13.04 0.50 1.94
C LEU A 5 -12.44 -0.68 1.16
N ALA A 6 -12.63 -0.66 -0.15
CA ALA A 6 -12.06 -1.62 -1.06
C ALA A 6 -10.56 -1.39 -1.09
N ASP A 7 -9.82 -2.17 -0.29
CA ASP A 7 -8.38 -2.43 -0.31
C ASP A 7 -7.52 -1.22 -0.74
N PRO A 8 -6.78 -0.54 0.17
CA PRO A 8 -5.91 0.58 -0.17
C PRO A 8 -4.91 0.29 -1.30
N ASN A 9 -4.69 -0.98 -1.68
CA ASN A 9 -3.95 -1.37 -2.89
C ASN A 9 -4.66 -1.09 -4.23
N ARG A 10 -5.92 -0.61 -4.24
CA ARG A 10 -6.71 -0.34 -5.46
C ARG A 10 -6.47 1.00 -6.14
N VAL A 11 -5.58 1.85 -5.63
CA VAL A 11 -5.15 3.06 -6.35
C VAL A 11 -4.60 2.76 -7.75
N ALA A 12 -4.15 1.53 -8.00
CA ALA A 12 -3.59 1.12 -9.28
C ALA A 12 -4.49 1.38 -10.49
N VAL A 13 -5.83 1.39 -10.33
CA VAL A 13 -6.76 1.68 -11.44
C VAL A 13 -6.79 3.16 -11.84
N PHE A 14 -6.26 4.03 -10.99
CA PHE A 14 -6.16 5.48 -11.23
C PHE A 14 -4.75 5.90 -11.65
N LEU A 15 -3.80 4.96 -11.75
CA LEU A 15 -2.42 5.25 -12.14
C LEU A 15 -2.28 5.20 -13.66
N GLU A 16 -1.79 6.31 -14.21
CA GLU A 16 -1.38 6.42 -15.60
C GLU A 16 0.16 6.42 -15.68
N PRO A 17 0.77 6.01 -16.81
CA PRO A 17 2.18 6.25 -17.04
C PRO A 17 2.52 7.74 -16.86
N GLY A 18 3.48 8.04 -15.98
CA GLY A 18 3.86 9.39 -15.60
C GLY A 18 3.18 9.92 -14.33
N SER A 19 2.21 9.20 -13.76
CA SER A 19 1.66 9.55 -12.44
C SER A 19 2.74 9.46 -11.36
N ASN A 20 2.70 10.38 -10.40
CA ASN A 20 3.55 10.33 -9.22
C ASN A 20 2.77 9.72 -8.05
N VAL A 21 3.45 8.88 -7.27
CA VAL A 21 2.87 8.24 -6.08
C VAL A 21 3.79 8.39 -4.89
N ALA A 22 3.20 8.53 -3.72
CA ALA A 22 3.86 8.29 -2.47
C ALA A 22 3.72 6.82 -2.07
N ILE A 23 4.77 6.27 -1.47
CA ILE A 23 4.78 4.91 -0.93
C ILE A 23 4.82 5.01 0.58
N TRP A 24 3.84 4.38 1.22
CA TRP A 24 3.74 4.22 2.65
C TRP A 24 4.15 2.80 3.03
N TRP A 25 4.80 2.67 4.17
CA TRP A 25 5.09 1.38 4.79
C TRP A 25 4.38 1.32 6.13
N GLY A 26 3.89 0.15 6.51
CA GLY A 26 3.42 -0.07 7.86
C GLY A 26 3.62 -1.51 8.28
N THR A 27 3.56 -1.69 9.58
CA THR A 27 3.72 -3.01 10.19
C THR A 27 2.57 -3.94 9.81
N ASP A 28 2.87 -5.24 9.80
CA ASP A 28 1.86 -6.29 9.59
C ASP A 28 0.60 -6.05 10.45
N PRO A 29 -0.61 -6.12 9.89
CA PRO A 29 -1.84 -5.98 10.67
C PRO A 29 -1.97 -7.02 11.80
N GLU A 30 -1.27 -8.15 11.74
CA GLU A 30 -1.18 -9.14 12.82
C GLU A 30 -0.20 -8.74 13.94
N ALA A 31 0.59 -7.68 13.75
CA ALA A 31 1.49 -7.17 14.78
C ALA A 31 0.72 -6.73 16.04
N PRO A 32 1.33 -6.83 17.25
CA PRO A 32 0.72 -6.35 18.47
C PRO A 32 0.31 -4.88 18.33
N PRO A 33 -0.86 -4.44 18.87
CA PRO A 33 -1.36 -3.08 18.67
C PRO A 33 -0.35 -1.97 18.99
N ARG A 34 0.50 -2.16 20.02
CA ARG A 34 1.54 -1.20 20.43
C ARG A 34 2.74 -1.11 19.49
N ALA A 35 2.87 -2.07 18.59
CA ALA A 35 3.90 -2.10 17.57
C ALA A 35 3.33 -1.70 16.20
N ARG A 36 2.05 -1.35 16.12
CA ARG A 36 1.43 -0.96 14.85
C ARG A 36 1.75 0.49 14.53
N GLU A 37 2.41 0.70 13.40
CA GLU A 37 2.71 2.03 12.88
C GLU A 37 2.63 2.06 11.35
N VAL A 38 2.36 3.26 10.82
CA VAL A 38 2.46 3.59 9.40
C VAL A 38 3.41 4.77 9.24
N ARG A 39 4.30 4.72 8.25
CA ARG A 39 5.30 5.75 7.94
C ARG A 39 5.37 5.99 6.44
N LEU A 40 5.63 7.24 6.05
CA LEU A 40 5.98 7.56 4.67
C LEU A 40 7.35 6.96 4.34
N LEU A 41 7.40 6.08 3.33
CA LEU A 41 8.62 5.41 2.90
C LEU A 41 9.34 6.20 1.80
N LEU A 42 8.59 6.61 0.77
CA LEU A 42 9.05 7.43 -0.34
C LEU A 42 7.96 8.45 -0.67
N GLU A 43 8.36 9.72 -0.78
CA GLU A 43 7.44 10.83 -1.00
C GLU A 43 6.96 10.91 -2.45
N ASP A 44 7.87 10.67 -3.39
CA ASP A 44 7.64 10.88 -4.81
C ASP A 44 8.29 9.78 -5.64
N VAL A 45 7.48 8.95 -6.25
CA VAL A 45 7.91 7.88 -7.14
C VAL A 45 7.10 7.96 -8.42
N THR A 46 7.78 8.10 -9.55
CA THR A 46 7.11 8.11 -10.84
C THR A 46 6.75 6.70 -11.28
N VAL A 47 5.49 6.50 -11.65
CA VAL A 47 4.99 5.28 -12.27
C VAL A 47 5.36 5.29 -13.75
N LEU A 48 6.19 4.34 -14.18
CA LEU A 48 6.54 4.19 -15.60
C LEU A 48 5.44 3.51 -16.40
N GLY A 49 4.62 2.70 -15.73
CA GLY A 49 3.39 2.18 -16.29
C GLY A 49 2.79 1.06 -15.43
N PRO A 50 1.45 0.92 -15.46
CA PRO A 50 0.80 -0.26 -14.92
C PRO A 50 1.13 -1.46 -15.81
N GLY A 51 1.64 -2.53 -15.20
CA GLY A 51 1.73 -3.85 -15.78
C GLY A 51 0.36 -4.55 -15.84
N GLY A 52 0.36 -5.80 -16.30
CA GLY A 52 -0.89 -6.58 -16.40
C GLY A 52 -1.55 -6.78 -15.03
N THR A 53 -2.88 -6.72 -15.01
CA THR A 53 -3.69 -7.12 -13.85
C THR A 53 -3.87 -8.63 -13.86
N THR A 54 -3.53 -9.30 -12.76
CA THR A 54 -3.79 -10.73 -12.57
C THR A 54 -4.81 -10.92 -11.46
N MET A 55 -5.58 -12.02 -11.51
CA MET A 55 -6.43 -12.41 -10.39
C MET A 55 -5.61 -13.29 -9.46
N THR A 56 -5.48 -12.89 -8.20
CA THR A 56 -4.98 -13.78 -7.15
C THR A 56 -6.16 -14.35 -6.38
N SER A 57 -6.15 -15.66 -6.15
CA SER A 57 -7.16 -16.32 -5.32
C SER A 57 -6.61 -16.50 -3.91
N ARG A 58 -7.39 -16.09 -2.90
CA ARG A 58 -7.11 -16.39 -1.49
C ARG A 58 -8.29 -17.18 -0.93
N THR A 59 -7.98 -18.30 -0.29
CA THR A 59 -8.97 -19.03 0.49
C THR A 59 -9.15 -18.31 1.83
N VAL A 60 -10.36 -17.85 2.09
CA VAL A 60 -10.77 -17.27 3.38
C VAL A 60 -11.62 -18.31 4.08
N THR A 61 -11.21 -18.69 5.28
CA THR A 61 -12.02 -19.53 6.17
C THR A 61 -12.76 -18.62 7.13
N ASP A 62 -14.08 -18.70 7.16
CA ASP A 62 -14.87 -17.95 8.12
C ASP A 62 -14.84 -18.57 9.53
N ALA A 63 -15.53 -17.93 10.48
CA ALA A 63 -15.57 -18.38 11.87
C ALA A 63 -16.31 -19.74 12.05
N ASP A 64 -17.14 -20.13 11.06
CA ASP A 64 -17.92 -21.36 11.05
C ASP A 64 -17.18 -22.51 10.32
N GLY A 65 -16.00 -22.22 9.74
CA GLY A 65 -15.14 -23.18 9.05
C GLY A 65 -15.46 -23.36 7.57
N GLU A 66 -16.37 -22.56 7.00
CA GLU A 66 -16.63 -22.56 5.55
C GLU A 66 -15.48 -21.85 4.82
N GLN A 67 -15.01 -22.48 3.74
CA GLN A 67 -13.97 -21.93 2.89
C GLN A 67 -14.60 -21.23 1.70
N THR A 68 -14.38 -19.92 1.60
CA THR A 68 -14.72 -19.13 0.42
C THR A 68 -13.44 -18.80 -0.34
N VAL A 69 -13.48 -18.93 -1.66
CA VAL A 69 -12.39 -18.47 -2.51
C VAL A 69 -12.71 -17.05 -2.90
N ASP A 70 -11.98 -16.11 -2.31
CA ASP A 70 -12.03 -14.71 -2.72
C ASP A 70 -11.00 -14.47 -3.82
N SER A 71 -11.37 -13.68 -4.82
CA SER A 71 -10.51 -13.37 -5.95
C SER A 71 -10.24 -11.88 -6.00
N LEU A 72 -9.00 -11.51 -5.67
CA LEU A 72 -8.57 -10.12 -5.61
C LEU A 72 -7.77 -9.78 -6.88
N PRO A 73 -8.15 -8.71 -7.61
CA PRO A 73 -7.34 -8.21 -8.72
C PRO A 73 -6.06 -7.56 -8.18
N MET A 74 -4.91 -8.03 -8.63
CA MET A 74 -3.59 -7.48 -8.33
C MET A 74 -3.04 -6.79 -9.57
N THR A 75 -2.54 -5.56 -9.41
CA THR A 75 -1.89 -4.82 -10.50
C THR A 75 -0.39 -4.77 -10.27
N LEU A 76 0.38 -5.18 -11.28
CA LEU A 76 1.83 -4.99 -11.26
C LEU A 76 2.14 -3.53 -11.61
N LEU A 77 3.06 -2.88 -10.90
CA LEU A 77 3.49 -1.52 -11.19
C LEU A 77 4.98 -1.50 -11.54
N THR A 78 5.33 -0.74 -12.58
CA THR A 78 6.74 -0.42 -12.90
C THR A 78 7.05 0.97 -12.37
N LEU A 79 8.04 1.08 -11.50
CA LEU A 79 8.40 2.33 -10.83
C LEU A 79 9.77 2.83 -11.31
N SER A 80 9.90 4.14 -11.44
CA SER A 80 11.20 4.80 -11.63
C SER A 80 11.80 5.07 -10.25
N VAL A 81 12.84 4.33 -9.90
CA VAL A 81 13.52 4.43 -8.60
C VAL A 81 15.02 4.25 -8.76
N ASP A 82 15.78 4.83 -7.84
CA ASP A 82 17.22 4.59 -7.73
C ASP A 82 17.56 3.35 -6.87
N GLN A 83 18.85 3.10 -6.66
CA GLN A 83 19.32 1.95 -5.89
C GLN A 83 18.95 2.02 -4.41
N ALA A 84 18.98 3.22 -3.81
CA ALA A 84 18.66 3.39 -2.40
C ALA A 84 17.15 3.23 -2.17
N GLU A 85 16.34 3.81 -3.04
CA GLU A 85 14.88 3.73 -3.02
C GLU A 85 14.39 2.29 -3.24
N SER A 86 14.94 1.59 -4.25
CA SER A 86 14.63 0.18 -4.47
C SER A 86 15.01 -0.69 -3.28
N GLY A 87 16.13 -0.41 -2.61
CA GLY A 87 16.51 -1.07 -1.37
C GLY A 87 15.46 -0.90 -0.26
N LYS A 88 14.94 0.32 -0.09
CA LYS A 88 13.87 0.62 0.88
C LYS A 88 12.58 -0.13 0.55
N ILE A 89 12.16 -0.15 -0.72
CA ILE A 89 10.95 -0.86 -1.16
C ILE A 89 11.09 -2.37 -0.92
N ILE A 90 12.23 -2.96 -1.29
CA ILE A 90 12.49 -4.40 -1.10
C ILE A 90 12.47 -4.76 0.38
N LEU A 91 13.08 -3.95 1.24
CA LEU A 91 13.06 -4.20 2.68
C LEU A 91 11.64 -4.02 3.25
N GLY A 92 10.97 -2.91 2.92
CA GLY A 92 9.63 -2.60 3.40
C GLY A 92 8.61 -3.68 3.07
N SER A 93 8.63 -4.18 1.83
CA SER A 93 7.77 -5.30 1.40
C SER A 93 8.06 -6.65 2.07
N LYS A 94 9.23 -6.79 2.73
CA LYS A 94 9.58 -8.00 3.50
C LYS A 94 9.26 -7.86 4.99
N THR A 95 9.16 -6.64 5.49
CA THR A 95 8.99 -6.34 6.92
C THR A 95 7.61 -5.82 7.28
N GLY A 96 6.75 -5.57 6.29
CA GLY A 96 5.41 -5.09 6.48
C GLY A 96 4.66 -4.98 5.16
N GLU A 97 3.66 -4.12 5.14
CA GLU A 97 2.82 -3.88 3.98
C GLU A 97 3.16 -2.51 3.36
N LEU A 98 3.03 -2.42 2.03
CA LEU A 98 3.25 -1.19 1.28
C LEU A 98 1.93 -0.71 0.70
N TRP A 99 1.67 0.58 0.84
CA TRP A 99 0.53 1.23 0.20
C TRP A 99 0.98 2.37 -0.68
N PHE A 100 0.22 2.60 -1.74
CA PHE A 100 0.48 3.65 -2.70
C PHE A 100 -0.57 4.73 -2.52
N ALA A 101 -0.16 5.99 -2.54
CA ALA A 101 -1.05 7.13 -2.57
C ALA A 101 -0.75 7.94 -3.83
N LEU A 102 -1.75 8.21 -4.66
CA LEU A 102 -1.59 9.09 -5.81
C LEU A 102 -1.23 10.49 -5.33
N ARG A 103 -0.12 11.03 -5.84
CA ARG A 103 0.36 12.38 -5.53
C ARG A 103 -0.17 13.36 -6.56
N SER A 104 -0.74 14.47 -6.09
CA SER A 104 -0.97 15.67 -6.91
C SER A 104 0.11 16.71 -6.61
N ASP A 105 0.26 17.71 -7.49
CA ASP A 105 1.22 18.81 -7.29
C ASP A 105 0.96 19.65 -6.02
N GLU A 106 -0.24 19.51 -5.45
CA GLU A 106 -0.69 20.21 -4.24
C GLU A 106 -0.47 19.39 -2.96
N ALA A 107 -0.09 18.12 -3.09
CA ALA A 107 0.15 17.24 -1.94
C ALA A 107 1.50 17.57 -1.29
N ASP A 108 1.43 18.18 -0.11
CA ASP A 108 2.58 18.41 0.77
C ASP A 108 2.80 17.18 1.64
N LEU A 109 3.72 16.34 1.22
CA LEU A 109 4.12 15.14 1.94
C LEU A 109 5.52 15.40 2.49
N ALA A 110 5.63 15.48 3.81
CA ALA A 110 6.91 15.49 4.47
C ALA A 110 7.16 14.10 5.08
N PRO A 111 8.43 13.64 5.15
CA PRO A 111 8.78 12.52 6.00
C PRO A 111 8.31 12.82 7.43
N SER A 112 7.22 12.18 7.86
CA SER A 112 6.67 12.34 9.20
C SER A 112 7.25 11.28 10.13
N GLU A 113 7.09 11.50 11.44
CA GLU A 113 7.19 10.42 12.41
C GLU A 113 6.15 9.33 12.08
N ALA A 114 6.33 8.13 12.65
CA ALA A 114 5.30 7.10 12.56
C ALA A 114 3.98 7.63 13.07
N ILE A 115 2.91 7.28 12.38
CA ILE A 115 1.56 7.39 12.90
C ILE A 115 1.23 6.06 13.58
N GLY A 116 1.15 6.10 14.91
CA GLY A 116 0.69 4.99 15.74
C GLY A 116 -0.83 4.89 15.85
N LEU A 117 -1.33 3.85 16.53
CA LEU A 117 -2.78 3.72 16.79
C LEU A 117 -3.32 4.82 17.71
N ASP A 118 -2.48 5.37 18.57
CA ASP A 118 -2.80 6.47 19.47
C ASP A 118 -3.05 7.78 18.71
N GLU A 119 -2.33 8.01 17.60
CA GLU A 119 -2.44 9.21 16.78
C GLU A 119 -3.51 9.09 15.67
N LEU A 120 -4.12 7.93 15.50
CA LEU A 120 -5.06 7.65 14.39
C LEU A 120 -6.32 8.54 14.40
N PHE A 121 -6.68 9.10 15.55
CA PHE A 121 -7.92 9.88 15.75
C PHE A 121 -7.70 11.31 16.24
N ASP A 122 -6.45 11.74 16.40
CA ASP A 122 -6.10 13.07 16.89
C ASP A 122 -6.10 14.15 15.79
#